data_AF-A0A356NHK5-F1
#
_entry.id   AF-A0A356NHK5-F1
#
_cell.length_a   1.000
_cell.length_b   1.000
_cell.length_c   1.000
_cell.angle_alpha   90.00
_cell.angle_beta   90.00
_cell.angle_gamma   90.00
#
_symmetry.space_group_name_H-M   'P 1'
#
loop_
_entity.id
_entity.type
_entity.pdbx_description
1 polymer ?
#
loop_
_entity_poly.entity_id
_entity_poly.type
_entity_poly.pdbx_seq_one_letter_code
_entity_poly.pdbx_strand_id
1 'polypeptide(L)'
;YMGFGLIQTADRGLEGVHSKRRENDPDSWSKDVVLIARILTEQNPAIIFVPHLTDWNSTHIGVHLLVMDALARMPLSFETCVIETEYWGAMASPNLMVASSEEDVTEMVTGTSFHVGEVTRNPFHLLHPAWMQDNVRRGSELVGGQGESAPDFSFATLYRVNCWANRQLSVAWDGGRYLRLDADPAHLLQP
;
A
#
# COMPACT_ATOMS: atom_id res chain seq x y z
N TYR A 1 -3.76 -21.69 -1.74
CA TYR A 1 -3.82 -20.77 -2.90
C TYR A 1 -4.39 -19.46 -2.37
N MET A 2 -3.66 -18.35 -2.42
CA MET A 2 -4.01 -17.09 -1.73
C MET A 2 -5.09 -16.26 -2.45
N GLY A 3 -5.74 -16.78 -3.50
CA GLY A 3 -6.81 -16.08 -4.21
C GLY A 3 -6.35 -14.97 -5.16
N PHE A 4 -5.05 -14.75 -5.32
CA PHE A 4 -4.49 -13.73 -6.22
C PHE A 4 -3.93 -14.34 -7.52
N GLY A 5 -4.10 -13.60 -8.62
CA GLY A 5 -3.38 -13.81 -9.87
C GLY A 5 -2.12 -12.95 -9.96
N LEU A 6 -1.24 -13.25 -10.92
CA LEU A 6 -0.04 -12.46 -11.20
C LEU A 6 -0.04 -12.03 -12.67
N ILE A 7 0.02 -10.71 -12.90
CA ILE A 7 0.30 -10.14 -14.21
C ILE A 7 1.78 -9.78 -14.24
N GLN A 8 2.56 -10.53 -15.03
CA GLN A 8 3.98 -10.31 -15.15
C GLN A 8 4.26 -9.25 -16.23
N THR A 9 4.99 -8.19 -15.87
CA THR A 9 5.33 -7.09 -16.79
C THR A 9 6.48 -7.42 -17.75
N ALA A 10 7.35 -8.34 -17.36
CA ALA A 10 8.46 -8.91 -18.13
C ALA A 10 8.96 -10.19 -17.43
N ASP A 11 9.83 -10.99 -18.06
CA ASP A 11 10.36 -12.26 -17.50
C ASP A 11 10.89 -12.16 -16.05
N ARG A 12 11.38 -10.98 -15.66
CA ARG A 12 11.89 -10.68 -14.30
C ARG A 12 11.18 -9.50 -13.62
N GLY A 13 10.08 -9.02 -14.18
CA GLY A 13 9.45 -7.77 -13.78
C GLY A 13 10.19 -6.53 -14.29
N LEU A 14 9.78 -5.36 -13.79
CA LEU A 14 10.42 -4.08 -14.12
C LEU A 14 11.66 -3.87 -13.26
N GLU A 15 12.73 -3.37 -13.87
CA GLU A 15 14.01 -3.13 -13.22
C GLU A 15 14.31 -1.63 -13.11
N GLY A 16 15.10 -1.24 -12.12
CA GLY A 16 15.52 0.16 -11.94
C GLY A 16 14.37 1.14 -11.68
N VAL A 17 13.26 0.68 -11.08
CA VAL A 17 12.09 1.51 -10.78
C VAL A 17 12.40 2.41 -9.58
N HIS A 18 13.01 3.58 -9.82
CA HIS A 18 13.35 4.55 -8.77
C HIS A 18 13.37 5.99 -9.31
N SER A 19 13.20 6.98 -8.43
CA SER A 19 13.11 8.41 -8.80
C SER A 19 14.25 8.91 -9.68
N LYS A 20 15.49 8.48 -9.42
CA LYS A 20 16.65 8.85 -10.25
C LYS A 20 16.53 8.41 -11.71
N ARG A 21 15.84 7.30 -12.01
CA ARG A 21 15.65 6.83 -13.39
C ARG A 21 14.57 7.66 -14.06
N ARG A 22 13.47 7.94 -13.34
CA ARG A 22 12.41 8.85 -13.79
C ARG A 22 12.96 10.20 -14.28
N GLU A 23 13.97 10.73 -13.60
CA GLU A 23 14.62 11.99 -13.96
C GLU A 23 15.68 11.85 -15.07
N ASN A 24 16.58 10.86 -14.97
CA ASN A 24 17.76 10.77 -15.84
C ASN A 24 17.55 9.96 -17.13
N ASP A 25 16.51 9.12 -17.19
CA ASP A 25 16.14 8.31 -18.35
C ASP A 25 14.60 8.31 -18.53
N PRO A 26 14.02 9.47 -18.87
CA PRO A 26 12.57 9.64 -18.97
C PRO A 26 11.94 8.82 -20.09
N ASP A 27 12.68 8.49 -21.15
CA ASP A 27 12.19 7.68 -22.27
C ASP A 27 11.96 6.23 -21.83
N SER A 28 12.94 5.65 -21.11
CA SER A 28 12.79 4.31 -20.55
C SER A 28 11.69 4.28 -19.49
N TRP A 29 11.62 5.29 -18.61
CA TRP A 29 10.55 5.42 -17.63
C TRP A 29 9.16 5.50 -18.30
N SER A 30 9.03 6.30 -19.36
CA SER A 30 7.77 6.49 -20.09
C SER A 30 7.23 5.17 -20.67
N LYS A 31 8.11 4.24 -21.08
CA LYS A 31 7.69 2.90 -21.54
C LYS A 31 7.02 2.11 -20.42
N ASP A 32 7.58 2.15 -19.22
CA ASP A 32 7.00 1.49 -18.05
C ASP A 32 5.67 2.15 -17.66
N VAL A 33 5.58 3.49 -17.74
CA VAL A 33 4.33 4.22 -17.52
C VAL A 33 3.24 3.78 -18.51
N VAL A 34 3.57 3.64 -19.80
CA VAL A 34 2.62 3.11 -20.82
C VAL A 34 2.16 1.71 -20.44
N LEU A 35 3.09 0.83 -20.03
CA LEU A 35 2.77 -0.53 -19.66
C LEU A 35 1.81 -0.59 -18.46
N ILE A 36 2.08 0.16 -17.40
CA ILE A 36 1.22 0.20 -16.22
C ILE A 36 -0.15 0.80 -16.57
N ALA A 37 -0.21 1.89 -17.35
CA ALA A 37 -1.48 2.47 -17.79
C ALA A 37 -2.33 1.48 -18.62
N ARG A 38 -1.68 0.64 -19.44
CA ARG A 38 -2.36 -0.45 -20.15
C ARG A 38 -2.95 -1.47 -19.17
N ILE A 39 -2.20 -1.90 -18.16
CA ILE A 39 -2.71 -2.83 -17.12
C ILE A 39 -3.90 -2.21 -16.39
N LEU A 40 -3.82 -0.93 -16.01
CA LEU A 40 -4.95 -0.23 -15.36
C LEU A 40 -6.18 -0.17 -16.26
N THR A 41 -5.99 0.00 -17.57
CA THR A 41 -7.09 -0.02 -18.55
C THR A 41 -7.72 -1.41 -18.67
N GLU A 42 -6.90 -2.46 -18.76
CA GLU A 42 -7.37 -3.83 -18.93
C GLU A 42 -8.04 -4.39 -17.67
N GLN A 43 -7.49 -4.07 -16.49
CA GLN A 43 -7.99 -4.58 -15.21
C GLN A 43 -9.09 -3.70 -14.60
N ASN A 44 -9.16 -2.42 -14.97
CA ASN A 44 -10.09 -1.43 -14.44
C ASN A 44 -10.32 -1.56 -12.91
N PRO A 45 -9.24 -1.49 -12.11
CA PRO A 45 -9.30 -1.83 -10.69
C PRO A 45 -10.15 -0.82 -9.92
N ALA A 46 -10.96 -1.32 -8.98
CA ALA A 46 -11.65 -0.47 -8.01
C ALA A 46 -10.71 0.09 -6.93
N ILE A 47 -9.62 -0.62 -6.64
CA ILE A 47 -8.66 -0.32 -5.59
C ILE A 47 -7.26 -0.65 -6.10
N ILE A 48 -6.29 0.23 -5.83
CA ILE A 48 -4.87 0.01 -6.10
C ILE A 48 -4.10 0.17 -4.79
N PHE A 49 -3.31 -0.84 -4.43
CA PHE A 49 -2.34 -0.74 -3.32
C PHE A 49 -0.97 -0.33 -3.87
N VAL A 50 -0.36 0.69 -3.27
CA VAL A 50 0.98 1.18 -3.64
C VAL A 50 1.78 1.53 -2.37
N PRO A 51 3.12 1.41 -2.36
CA PRO A 51 3.91 1.99 -1.27
C PRO A 51 3.72 3.50 -1.18
N HIS A 52 3.82 4.09 0.00
CA HIS A 52 3.71 5.55 0.14
C HIS A 52 4.97 6.29 -0.34
N LEU A 53 4.79 7.53 -0.81
CA LEU A 53 5.85 8.33 -1.43
C LEU A 53 7.05 8.61 -0.51
N THR A 54 6.84 8.61 0.81
CA THR A 54 7.84 8.94 1.82
C THR A 54 8.45 7.70 2.50
N ASP A 55 8.38 6.53 1.85
CA ASP A 55 9.06 5.31 2.29
C ASP A 55 10.59 5.53 2.31
N TRP A 56 11.35 4.60 2.88
CA TRP A 56 12.82 4.64 2.89
C TRP A 56 13.45 3.83 1.76
N ASN A 57 12.69 2.93 1.14
CA ASN A 57 13.15 2.12 0.02
C ASN A 57 12.97 2.87 -1.32
N SER A 58 14.07 3.07 -2.05
CA SER A 58 14.04 3.81 -3.32
C SER A 58 13.16 3.16 -4.39
N THR A 59 13.00 1.83 -4.35
CA THR A 59 12.12 1.10 -5.27
C THR A 59 10.65 1.29 -4.89
N HIS A 60 10.33 1.32 -3.59
CA HIS A 60 8.97 1.63 -3.13
C HIS A 60 8.53 3.02 -3.60
N ILE A 61 9.38 4.03 -3.39
CA ILE A 61 9.17 5.40 -3.87
C ILE A 61 9.02 5.41 -5.40
N GLY A 62 9.85 4.66 -6.12
CA GLY A 62 9.74 4.53 -7.57
C GLY A 62 8.41 3.94 -8.02
N VAL A 63 7.95 2.85 -7.40
CA VAL A 63 6.66 2.22 -7.73
C VAL A 63 5.51 3.18 -7.49
N HIS A 64 5.52 3.92 -6.38
CA HIS A 64 4.54 4.98 -6.12
C HIS A 64 4.49 5.97 -7.29
N LEU A 65 5.64 6.55 -7.66
CA LEU A 65 5.73 7.52 -8.74
C LEU A 65 5.30 6.95 -10.09
N LEU A 66 5.64 5.70 -10.37
CA LEU A 66 5.29 5.01 -11.61
C LEU A 66 3.77 4.85 -11.75
N VAL A 67 3.09 4.46 -10.67
CA VAL A 67 1.63 4.33 -10.66
C VAL A 67 0.96 5.70 -10.78
N MET A 68 1.46 6.74 -10.10
CA MET A 68 0.90 8.09 -10.23
C MET A 68 1.05 8.65 -11.64
N ASP A 69 2.21 8.45 -12.29
CA ASP A 69 2.43 8.85 -13.68
C ASP A 69 1.51 8.06 -14.64
N ALA A 70 1.22 6.78 -14.35
CA ALA A 70 0.30 5.97 -15.14
C ALA A 70 -1.16 6.42 -14.96
N LEU A 71 -1.59 6.68 -13.73
CA LEU A 71 -2.90 7.24 -13.39
C LEU A 71 -3.12 8.59 -14.07
N ALA A 72 -2.09 9.45 -14.15
CA ALA A 72 -2.16 10.73 -14.86
C ALA A 72 -2.42 10.60 -16.37
N ARG A 73 -2.14 9.43 -16.97
CA ARG A 73 -2.44 9.13 -18.38
C ARG A 73 -3.85 8.59 -18.60
N MET A 74 -4.55 8.17 -17.55
CA MET A 74 -5.90 7.64 -17.65
C MET A 74 -6.90 8.73 -18.12
N PRO A 75 -8.02 8.35 -18.74
CA PRO A 75 -9.07 9.30 -19.10
C PRO A 75 -9.65 9.98 -17.84
N LEU A 76 -10.25 11.17 -17.99
CA LEU A 76 -10.85 11.91 -16.88
C LEU A 76 -11.96 11.12 -16.15
N SER A 77 -12.61 10.19 -16.86
CA SER A 77 -13.65 9.31 -16.33
C SER A 77 -13.11 8.12 -15.53
N PHE A 78 -11.80 7.92 -15.48
CA PHE A 78 -11.21 6.83 -14.70
C PHE A 78 -11.13 7.25 -13.23
N GLU A 79 -11.75 6.44 -12.38
CA GLU A 79 -11.80 6.63 -10.94
C GLU A 79 -11.40 5.34 -10.23
N THR A 80 -10.66 5.45 -9.13
CA THR A 80 -10.27 4.31 -8.30
C THR A 80 -9.93 4.78 -6.89
N CYS A 81 -10.00 3.88 -5.93
CA CYS A 81 -9.34 4.06 -4.65
C CYS A 81 -7.84 3.78 -4.79
N VAL A 82 -7.00 4.58 -4.13
CA VAL A 82 -5.55 4.36 -4.03
C VAL A 82 -5.19 4.26 -2.55
N ILE A 83 -4.75 3.08 -2.15
CA ILE A 83 -4.33 2.77 -0.78
C ILE A 83 -2.82 2.77 -0.72
N GLU A 84 -2.27 3.73 0.01
CA GLU A 84 -0.84 3.77 0.30
C GLU A 84 -0.51 2.84 1.48
N THR A 85 0.50 1.99 1.32
CA THR A 85 0.98 1.01 2.30
C THR A 85 2.32 1.44 2.88
N GLU A 86 2.59 1.07 4.14
CA GLU A 86 3.88 1.26 4.79
C GLU A 86 4.58 -0.07 5.08
N TYR A 87 5.92 -0.05 5.08
CA TYR A 87 6.72 -1.13 5.65
C TYR A 87 8.06 -0.61 6.20
N TRP A 88 8.89 0.03 5.38
CA TRP A 88 10.20 0.52 5.84
C TRP A 88 10.11 1.90 6.50
N GLY A 89 9.59 2.87 5.74
CA GLY A 89 9.25 4.17 6.29
C GLY A 89 7.89 4.06 6.94
N ALA A 90 7.76 4.57 8.16
CA ALA A 90 6.46 4.63 8.81
C ALA A 90 5.74 5.92 8.39
N MET A 91 4.47 5.80 8.04
CA MET A 91 3.67 6.87 7.48
C MET A 91 3.33 7.92 8.56
N ALA A 92 3.48 9.20 8.20
CA ALA A 92 3.23 10.32 9.11
C ALA A 92 1.74 10.67 9.26
N SER A 93 0.91 10.36 8.27
CA SER A 93 -0.52 10.68 8.27
C SER A 93 -1.37 9.56 7.66
N PRO A 94 -1.39 8.35 8.25
CA PRO A 94 -2.38 7.35 7.90
C PRO A 94 -3.79 7.83 8.27
N ASN A 95 -4.81 7.37 7.56
CA ASN A 95 -6.22 7.64 7.87
C ASN A 95 -7.06 6.37 8.04
N LEU A 96 -6.40 5.21 7.99
CA LEU A 96 -7.01 3.90 8.19
C LEU A 96 -6.10 3.03 9.05
N MET A 97 -6.66 2.42 10.08
CA MET A 97 -6.04 1.34 10.85
C MET A 97 -6.86 0.07 10.70
N VAL A 98 -6.25 -0.99 10.18
CA VAL A 98 -6.91 -2.28 9.94
C VAL A 98 -6.41 -3.29 10.96
N ALA A 99 -7.31 -3.82 11.77
CA ALA A 99 -7.00 -4.87 12.73
C ALA A 99 -6.67 -6.18 12.02
N SER A 100 -5.78 -6.98 12.62
CA SER A 100 -5.48 -8.34 12.18
C SER A 100 -5.58 -9.32 13.35
N SER A 101 -6.14 -10.49 13.08
CA SER A 101 -6.23 -11.58 14.05
C SER A 101 -4.87 -12.27 14.24
N GLU A 102 -4.74 -13.09 15.28
CA GLU A 102 -3.55 -13.92 15.46
C GLU A 102 -3.32 -14.89 14.29
N GLU A 103 -4.42 -15.36 13.66
CA GLU A 103 -4.38 -16.21 12.48
C GLU A 103 -3.79 -15.46 11.28
N ASP A 104 -4.30 -14.25 10.98
CA ASP A 104 -3.77 -13.40 9.91
C ASP A 104 -2.27 -13.13 10.10
N VAL A 105 -1.85 -12.81 11.33
CA VAL A 105 -0.44 -12.55 11.66
C VAL A 105 0.39 -13.81 11.45
N THR A 106 -0.10 -14.98 11.86
CA THR A 106 0.59 -16.26 11.67
C THR A 106 0.76 -16.60 10.19
N GLU A 107 -0.27 -16.34 9.37
CA GLU A 107 -0.20 -16.52 7.93
C GLU A 107 0.82 -15.57 7.29
N MET A 108 0.86 -14.30 7.71
CA MET A 108 1.85 -13.33 7.21
C MET A 108 3.28 -13.71 7.59
N VAL A 109 3.52 -14.16 8.83
CA VAL A 109 4.81 -14.69 9.27
C VAL A 109 5.22 -15.88 8.40
N THR A 110 4.28 -16.82 8.19
CA THR A 110 4.53 -18.03 7.38
C THR A 110 4.83 -17.69 5.93
N GLY A 111 4.01 -16.85 5.30
CA GLY A 111 4.22 -16.40 3.92
C GLY A 111 5.58 -15.71 3.74
N THR A 112 5.92 -14.80 4.66
CA THR A 112 7.21 -14.09 4.63
C THR A 112 8.39 -15.04 4.82
N SER A 113 8.24 -16.12 5.59
CA SER A 113 9.30 -17.12 5.80
C SER A 113 9.75 -17.82 4.52
N PHE A 114 8.90 -17.86 3.48
CA PHE A 114 9.25 -18.46 2.18
C PHE A 114 10.12 -17.55 1.31
N HIS A 115 10.34 -16.29 1.70
CA HIS A 115 11.25 -15.37 1.01
C HIS A 115 12.71 -15.62 1.47
N VAL A 116 13.22 -16.83 1.22
CA VAL A 116 14.49 -17.35 1.77
C VAL A 116 15.65 -16.34 1.66
N GLY A 117 15.82 -15.72 0.49
CA GLY A 117 16.89 -14.74 0.28
C GLY A 117 16.78 -13.52 1.20
N GLU A 118 15.57 -13.04 1.45
CA GLU A 118 15.30 -11.88 2.28
C GLU A 118 15.40 -12.22 3.77
N VAL A 119 14.79 -13.32 4.21
CA VAL A 119 14.78 -13.72 5.63
C VAL A 119 16.13 -14.21 6.13
N THR A 120 17.02 -14.67 5.23
CA THR A 120 18.43 -14.99 5.57
C THR A 120 19.23 -13.73 5.87
N ARG A 121 18.93 -12.63 5.17
CA ARG A 121 19.61 -11.34 5.36
C ARG A 121 19.19 -10.67 6.68
N ASN A 122 17.91 -10.74 7.00
CA ASN A 122 17.33 -10.27 8.27
C ASN A 122 15.99 -11.01 8.48
N PRO A 123 15.72 -11.57 9.68
CA PRO A 123 14.52 -12.37 9.93
C PRO A 123 13.24 -11.52 10.04
N PHE A 124 12.89 -10.77 8.99
CA PHE A 124 11.74 -9.86 8.96
C PHE A 124 10.41 -10.52 9.29
N HIS A 125 10.24 -11.79 8.92
CA HIS A 125 9.06 -12.57 9.29
C HIS A 125 8.82 -12.62 10.81
N LEU A 126 9.87 -12.64 11.64
CA LEU A 126 9.74 -12.64 13.11
C LEU A 126 9.43 -11.24 13.68
N LEU A 127 9.61 -10.18 12.89
CA LEU A 127 9.41 -8.80 13.33
C LEU A 127 7.99 -8.29 13.06
N HIS A 128 7.22 -8.99 12.22
CA HIS A 128 5.83 -8.61 11.89
C HIS A 128 4.95 -8.37 13.11
N PRO A 129 4.90 -9.25 14.14
CA PRO A 129 4.05 -9.01 15.30
C PRO A 129 4.40 -7.72 16.05
N ALA A 130 5.70 -7.45 16.24
CA ALA A 130 6.17 -6.25 16.94
C ALA A 130 5.91 -4.98 16.13
N TRP A 131 6.10 -5.03 14.80
CA TRP A 131 5.75 -3.93 13.91
C TRP A 131 4.24 -3.61 13.95
N MET A 132 3.38 -4.63 13.90
CA MET A 132 1.93 -4.44 13.96
C MET A 132 1.44 -3.94 15.34
N GLN A 133 2.12 -4.33 16.43
CA GLN A 133 1.86 -3.77 17.76
C GLN A 133 2.28 -2.30 17.85
N ASP A 134 3.41 -1.91 17.24
CA ASP A 134 3.79 -0.51 17.15
C ASP A 134 2.79 0.30 16.30
N ASN A 135 2.25 -0.30 15.24
CA ASN A 135 1.18 0.30 14.45
C ASN A 135 -0.10 0.52 15.26
N VAL A 136 -0.49 -0.40 16.15
CA VAL A 136 -1.61 -0.16 17.08
C VAL A 136 -1.31 1.05 17.97
N ARG A 137 -0.11 1.11 18.56
CA ARG A 137 0.30 2.23 19.41
C ARG A 137 0.29 3.57 18.66
N ARG A 138 0.84 3.61 17.44
CA ARG A 138 0.89 4.83 16.62
C ARG A 138 -0.46 5.22 16.06
N GLY A 139 -1.21 4.25 15.53
CA GLY A 139 -2.51 4.44 14.91
C GLY A 139 -3.57 4.91 15.90
N SER A 140 -3.45 4.54 17.18
CA SER A 140 -4.32 5.06 18.24
C SER A 140 -4.31 6.59 18.31
N GLU A 141 -3.14 7.21 18.09
CA GLU A 141 -3.00 8.67 18.09
C GLU A 141 -3.19 9.28 16.69
N LEU A 142 -2.60 8.67 15.66
CA LEU A 142 -2.59 9.21 14.29
C LEU A 142 -3.93 9.05 13.56
N VAL A 143 -4.64 7.95 13.80
CA VAL A 143 -5.91 7.61 13.17
C VAL A 143 -7.06 7.83 14.16
N GLY A 144 -6.90 7.39 15.41
CA GLY A 144 -7.93 7.52 16.45
C GLY A 144 -8.15 8.93 16.97
N GLY A 145 -7.12 9.79 16.90
CA GLY A 145 -7.13 11.10 17.52
C GLY A 145 -6.47 11.09 18.90
N GLN A 146 -5.93 12.25 19.28
CA GLN A 146 -5.08 12.36 20.45
C GLN A 146 -5.85 12.15 21.76
N GLY A 147 -5.41 11.20 22.58
CA GLY A 147 -6.01 10.93 23.90
C GLY A 147 -7.35 10.20 23.88
N GLU A 148 -7.76 9.67 22.72
CA GLU A 148 -8.97 8.86 22.57
C GLU A 148 -8.81 7.45 23.15
N SER A 149 -9.92 6.72 23.22
CA SER A 149 -9.91 5.35 23.74
C SER A 149 -9.04 4.43 22.88
N ALA A 150 -8.21 3.62 23.55
CA ALA A 150 -7.37 2.65 22.87
C ALA A 150 -8.22 1.59 22.13
N PRO A 151 -7.78 1.14 20.95
CA PRO A 151 -8.37 -0.01 20.27
C PRO A 151 -8.21 -1.27 21.12
N ASP A 152 -9.17 -2.19 21.00
CA ASP A 152 -9.25 -3.47 21.72
C ASP A 152 -8.69 -4.66 20.91
N PHE A 153 -7.79 -4.38 19.95
CA PHE A 153 -7.06 -5.38 19.18
C PHE A 153 -5.54 -5.19 19.30
N SER A 154 -4.78 -6.27 19.15
CA SER A 154 -3.34 -6.28 19.43
C SER A 154 -2.45 -6.06 18.21
N PHE A 155 -2.97 -6.26 17.00
CA PHE A 155 -2.21 -6.15 15.76
C PHE A 155 -2.97 -5.33 14.74
N ALA A 156 -2.28 -4.42 14.07
CA ALA A 156 -2.85 -3.65 12.99
C ALA A 156 -1.83 -3.25 11.92
N THR A 157 -2.35 -2.93 10.74
CA THR A 157 -1.60 -2.23 9.68
C THR A 157 -2.20 -0.85 9.48
N LEU A 158 -1.33 0.14 9.28
CA LEU A 158 -1.74 1.51 8.95
C LEU A 158 -1.70 1.71 7.43
N TYR A 159 -2.72 2.39 6.92
CA TYR A 159 -2.84 2.76 5.52
C TYR A 159 -3.24 4.23 5.38
N ARG A 160 -2.95 4.81 4.21
CA ARG A 160 -3.62 6.04 3.76
C ARG A 160 -4.47 5.76 2.55
N VAL A 161 -5.75 5.98 2.70
CA VAL A 161 -6.76 5.80 1.67
C VAL A 161 -7.03 7.13 1.00
N ASN A 162 -6.83 7.14 -0.31
CA ASN A 162 -7.08 8.27 -1.18
C ASN A 162 -8.07 7.86 -2.28
N CYS A 163 -8.75 8.84 -2.84
CA CYS A 163 -9.52 8.69 -4.06
C CYS A 163 -8.72 9.31 -5.22
N TRP A 164 -8.64 8.59 -6.33
CA TRP A 164 -8.21 9.14 -7.60
C TRP A 164 -9.44 9.44 -8.46
N ALA A 165 -9.67 10.71 -8.75
CA ALA A 165 -10.73 11.17 -9.65
C ALA A 165 -10.31 12.48 -10.32
N ASN A 166 -10.80 12.76 -11.53
CA ASN A 166 -10.46 13.99 -12.27
C ASN A 166 -8.94 14.23 -12.38
N ARG A 167 -8.14 13.16 -12.45
CA ARG A 167 -6.67 13.16 -12.46
C ARG A 167 -6.02 13.80 -11.22
N GLN A 168 -6.70 13.74 -10.10
CA GLN A 168 -6.20 14.23 -8.83
C GLN A 168 -6.31 13.14 -7.77
N LEU A 169 -5.33 13.13 -6.88
CA LEU A 169 -5.34 12.32 -5.68
C LEU A 169 -5.83 13.18 -4.53
N SER A 170 -6.91 12.79 -3.87
CA SER A 170 -7.44 13.45 -2.68
C SER A 170 -7.64 12.44 -1.55
N VAL A 171 -7.58 12.89 -0.31
CA VAL A 171 -7.89 12.02 0.85
C VAL A 171 -9.33 11.51 0.72
N ALA A 172 -9.56 10.23 1.03
CA ALA A 172 -10.86 9.59 0.81
C ALA A 172 -11.95 10.05 1.80
N TRP A 173 -11.56 10.46 3.01
CA TRP A 173 -12.45 10.98 4.04
C TRP A 173 -11.69 11.85 5.04
N ASP A 174 -12.42 12.67 5.78
CA ASP A 174 -11.88 13.43 6.90
C ASP A 174 -11.69 12.53 8.13
N GLY A 175 -10.61 12.78 8.88
CA GLY A 175 -10.26 12.03 10.08
C GLY A 175 -9.78 10.59 9.79
N GLY A 176 -9.77 9.77 10.83
CA GLY A 176 -9.35 8.37 10.74
C GLY A 176 -10.52 7.39 10.87
N ARG A 177 -10.37 6.22 10.26
CA ARG A 177 -11.31 5.09 10.40
C ARG A 177 -10.57 3.85 10.91
N TYR A 178 -11.27 3.02 11.68
CA TYR A 178 -10.80 1.70 12.07
C TYR A 178 -11.59 0.64 11.29
N LEU A 179 -10.88 -0.30 10.68
CA LEU A 179 -11.47 -1.55 10.24
C LEU A 179 -11.20 -2.61 11.29
N ARG A 180 -12.25 -3.02 11.99
CA ARG A 180 -12.21 -4.00 13.08
C ARG A 180 -12.35 -5.42 12.53
N LEU A 181 -12.01 -6.43 13.33
CA LEU A 181 -12.06 -7.84 12.92
C LEU A 181 -13.46 -8.34 12.56
N ASP A 182 -14.49 -7.75 13.17
CA ASP A 182 -15.90 -8.10 12.96
C ASP A 182 -16.59 -7.24 11.89
N ALA A 183 -15.87 -6.30 11.29
CA ALA A 183 -16.39 -5.39 10.27
C ALA A 183 -16.13 -5.92 8.86
N ASP A 184 -17.12 -5.75 7.98
CA ASP A 184 -16.96 -6.10 6.57
C ASP A 184 -16.17 -4.99 5.83
N PRO A 185 -15.00 -5.29 5.25
CA PRO A 185 -14.20 -4.33 4.50
C PRO A 185 -14.93 -3.73 3.29
N ALA A 186 -15.96 -4.40 2.74
CA ALA A 186 -16.69 -3.92 1.57
C ALA A 186 -17.40 -2.57 1.79
N HIS A 187 -17.72 -2.25 3.04
CA HIS A 187 -18.37 -0.99 3.40
C HIS A 187 -17.40 0.14 3.73
N LEU A 188 -16.11 -0.16 3.91
CA LEU A 188 -15.12 0.82 4.38
C LEU A 188 -14.82 1.92 3.36
N LEU A 189 -14.83 1.56 2.07
CA LEU A 189 -14.47 2.43 0.95
C LEU A 189 -15.68 3.09 0.28
N GLN A 190 -16.87 2.92 0.86
CA GLN A 190 -18.04 3.69 0.45
C GLN A 190 -17.95 5.08 1.09
N PRO A 191 -18.16 6.17 0.32
CA PRO A 191 -18.12 7.53 0.83
C PRO A 191 -19.15 7.76 1.94
#